data_AF-A0A7C6XXH8-F1
#
_entry.id   AF-A0A7C6XXH8-F1
#
_cell.length_a   1.000
_cell.length_b   1.000
_cell.length_c   1.000
_cell.angle_alpha   90.00
_cell.angle_beta   90.00
_cell.angle_gamma   90.00
#
_symmetry.space_group_name_H-M   'P 1'
#
loop_
_entity.id
_entity.type
_entity.pdbx_description
1 polymer ?
#
loop_
_entity_poly.entity_id
_entity_poly.type
_entity_poly.pdbx_seq_one_letter_code
_entity_poly.pdbx_strand_id
1 'polypeptide(L)'
;MKSVLHGTWITDPDGQADKVFFVWAERIAQFSPATGRARVQRHPWAATAIEVAQMLNAAVPDAGWERNQRLTRVALLPSGPHSPVVPRWLVSGVGEDVAELELRPWRLEGLGVPLMEMLRLLVTLPLVRHEMDSEHHLGIDLRYWAMVAKFALELLARERFLPGLRAVDGHMSAVWLPVLDAPEDQSRFTSLAKGMPPICRALFRERGRIDPDRAPQGQIVLQSFLEHLMDGAVRDWGGEIHKPGDAISIERALRQSSSAGVTRAWWQALWNDDRRIRISTTRQSELTRLYQAWQSWTYQNRREAGDSFRICFRLEPPDVREDTLSSAQQWRLRYFLQAIDDPSLLVPAREVWREQGDVL
;
A
#
# COMPACT_ATOMS: atom_id res chain seq x y z
N MET A 1 -21.99 -4.37 -22.98
CA MET A 1 -21.04 -5.31 -23.60
C MET A 1 -20.39 -6.15 -22.52
N LYS A 2 -20.45 -7.49 -22.60
CA LYS A 2 -19.82 -8.31 -21.56
C LYS A 2 -18.29 -8.20 -21.56
N SER A 3 -17.72 -8.06 -20.38
CA SER A 3 -16.27 -7.93 -20.18
C SER A 3 -15.83 -8.47 -18.82
N VAL A 4 -14.52 -8.65 -18.66
CA VAL A 4 -13.86 -8.88 -17.37
C VAL A 4 -12.88 -7.74 -17.14
N LEU A 5 -13.10 -6.98 -16.06
CA LEU A 5 -12.17 -5.94 -15.62
C LEU A 5 -11.10 -6.57 -14.73
N HIS A 6 -9.85 -6.19 -15.00
CA HIS A 6 -8.67 -6.65 -14.28
C HIS A 6 -7.84 -5.47 -13.81
N GLY A 7 -6.99 -5.68 -12.81
CA GLY A 7 -6.00 -4.68 -12.43
C GLY A 7 -4.98 -5.16 -11.43
N THR A 8 -3.82 -4.50 -11.43
CA THR A 8 -2.74 -4.85 -10.52
C THR A 8 -1.81 -3.69 -10.20
N TRP A 9 -1.14 -3.81 -9.05
CA TRP A 9 0.01 -3.01 -8.67
C TRP A 9 1.28 -3.60 -9.29
N ILE A 10 2.00 -2.82 -10.09
CA ILE A 10 3.19 -3.28 -10.80
C ILE A 10 4.44 -2.81 -10.06
N THR A 11 5.24 -3.78 -9.64
CA THR A 11 6.58 -3.58 -9.06
C THR A 11 7.58 -4.44 -9.81
N ASP A 12 8.80 -3.96 -9.97
CA ASP A 12 9.90 -4.83 -10.41
C ASP A 12 10.44 -5.69 -9.25
N PRO A 13 11.33 -6.68 -9.53
CA PRO A 13 11.92 -7.54 -8.50
C PRO A 13 12.71 -6.79 -7.44
N ASP A 14 13.21 -5.59 -7.78
CA ASP A 14 13.97 -4.73 -6.88
C ASP A 14 13.03 -3.85 -6.00
N GLY A 15 11.71 -4.04 -6.13
CA GLY A 15 10.69 -3.39 -5.32
C GLY A 15 10.26 -2.00 -5.82
N GLN A 16 10.77 -1.55 -6.99
CA GLN A 16 10.41 -0.25 -7.54
C GLN A 16 9.05 -0.32 -8.25
N ALA A 17 8.08 0.39 -7.67
CA ALA A 17 6.73 0.46 -8.19
C ALA A 17 6.59 1.50 -9.30
N ASP A 18 5.61 1.30 -10.19
CA ASP A 18 5.17 2.31 -11.16
C ASP A 18 4.45 3.50 -10.51
N LYS A 19 4.17 3.41 -9.20
CA LYS A 19 3.43 4.40 -8.39
C LYS A 19 1.98 4.64 -8.86
N VAL A 20 1.49 3.81 -9.78
CA VAL A 20 0.11 3.79 -10.28
C VAL A 20 -0.41 2.37 -10.31
N PHE A 21 -1.72 2.21 -10.12
CA PHE A 21 -2.42 0.95 -10.27
C PHE A 21 -2.85 0.77 -11.73
N PHE A 22 -2.46 -0.33 -12.35
CA PHE A 22 -2.79 -0.57 -13.76
C PHE A 22 -4.10 -1.33 -13.88
N VAL A 23 -5.07 -0.77 -14.62
CA VAL A 23 -6.38 -1.39 -14.88
C VAL A 23 -6.52 -1.67 -16.37
N TRP A 24 -6.99 -2.87 -16.71
CA TRP A 24 -7.23 -3.31 -18.09
C TRP A 24 -8.48 -4.21 -18.15
N ALA A 25 -8.95 -4.59 -19.33
CA ALA A 25 -10.10 -5.48 -19.44
C ALA A 25 -10.02 -6.43 -20.64
N GLU A 26 -10.66 -7.58 -20.48
CA GLU A 26 -11.03 -8.50 -21.56
C GLU A 26 -12.48 -8.26 -21.96
N ARG A 27 -12.81 -8.23 -23.25
CA ARG A 27 -14.17 -7.96 -23.73
C ARG A 27 -14.54 -8.89 -24.87
N ILE A 28 -15.84 -9.14 -25.05
CA ILE A 28 -16.31 -9.94 -26.20
C ILE A 28 -15.79 -9.32 -27.51
N ALA A 29 -15.14 -10.10 -28.35
CA ALA A 29 -14.66 -9.63 -29.64
C ALA A 29 -14.63 -10.81 -30.62
N GLN A 30 -14.84 -10.52 -31.90
CA GLN A 30 -14.57 -11.50 -32.94
C GLN A 30 -13.06 -11.78 -32.94
N PHE A 31 -12.69 -13.06 -32.82
CA PHE A 31 -11.30 -13.46 -32.88
C PHE A 31 -10.77 -13.17 -34.28
N SER A 32 -9.74 -12.34 -34.35
CA SER A 32 -8.99 -12.11 -35.57
C SER A 32 -7.56 -12.55 -35.31
N PRO A 33 -7.11 -13.69 -35.88
CA PRO A 33 -5.75 -14.16 -35.66
C PRO A 33 -4.76 -13.09 -36.10
N ALA A 34 -3.74 -12.85 -35.28
CA ALA A 34 -2.72 -11.86 -35.59
C ALA A 34 -1.91 -12.34 -36.81
N THR A 35 -2.00 -11.58 -37.91
CA THR A 35 -1.31 -11.88 -39.17
C THR A 35 0.16 -11.43 -39.19
N GLY A 36 0.74 -11.08 -38.03
CA GLY A 36 2.04 -10.44 -37.92
C GLY A 36 3.13 -11.26 -37.20
N ARG A 37 4.38 -11.11 -37.66
CA ARG A 37 5.60 -11.70 -37.07
C ARG A 37 6.08 -10.99 -35.78
N ALA A 38 5.23 -10.18 -35.14
CA ALA A 38 5.63 -9.42 -33.96
C ALA A 38 5.92 -10.37 -32.78
N ARG A 39 7.07 -10.19 -32.12
CA ARG A 39 7.47 -10.98 -30.94
C ARG A 39 6.45 -10.89 -29.78
N VAL A 40 5.72 -9.78 -29.67
CA VAL A 40 4.64 -9.60 -28.70
C VAL A 40 3.39 -9.09 -29.43
N GLN A 41 2.36 -9.93 -29.50
CA GLN A 41 1.11 -9.64 -30.18
C GLN A 41 0.11 -8.94 -29.24
N ARG A 42 -0.84 -8.20 -29.82
CA ARG A 42 -1.95 -7.62 -29.06
C ARG A 42 -2.87 -8.72 -28.58
N HIS A 43 -3.31 -8.67 -27.32
CA HIS A 43 -4.32 -9.59 -26.82
C HIS A 43 -5.62 -9.47 -27.63
N PRO A 44 -6.14 -10.56 -28.24
CA PRO A 44 -7.26 -10.48 -29.18
C PRO A 44 -8.52 -9.87 -28.56
N TRP A 45 -8.76 -10.17 -27.28
CA TRP A 45 -9.92 -9.69 -26.51
C TRP A 45 -9.63 -8.49 -25.62
N ALA A 46 -8.45 -7.86 -25.70
CA ALA A 46 -8.18 -6.69 -24.85
C ALA A 46 -9.08 -5.52 -25.26
N ALA A 47 -9.71 -4.92 -24.25
CA ALA A 47 -10.34 -3.62 -24.36
C ALA A 47 -9.29 -2.52 -24.59
N THR A 48 -9.74 -1.41 -25.16
CA THR A 48 -8.96 -0.17 -25.26
C THR A 48 -9.01 0.59 -23.93
N ALA A 49 -8.06 1.50 -23.70
CA ALA A 49 -8.08 2.35 -22.51
C ALA A 49 -9.36 3.20 -22.38
N ILE A 50 -10.00 3.56 -23.50
CA ILE A 50 -11.28 4.29 -23.52
C ILE A 50 -12.41 3.40 -22.99
N GLU A 51 -12.49 2.15 -23.48
CA GLU A 51 -13.48 1.18 -23.01
C GLU A 51 -13.26 0.84 -21.52
N VAL A 52 -12.01 0.76 -21.06
CA VAL A 52 -11.69 0.58 -19.62
C VAL A 52 -12.21 1.76 -18.79
N ALA A 53 -12.00 3.01 -19.23
CA ALA A 53 -12.53 4.19 -18.54
C ALA A 53 -14.07 4.16 -18.45
N GLN A 54 -14.75 3.73 -19.51
CA GLN A 54 -16.21 3.58 -19.53
C GLN A 54 -16.70 2.53 -18.53
N MET A 55 -16.01 1.38 -18.46
CA MET A 55 -16.32 0.33 -17.48
C MET A 55 -16.12 0.84 -16.04
N LEU A 56 -15.07 1.60 -15.78
CA LEU A 56 -14.82 2.20 -14.47
C LEU A 56 -15.87 3.26 -14.11
N ASN A 57 -16.30 4.09 -15.06
CA ASN A 57 -17.36 5.08 -14.86
C ASN A 57 -18.71 4.41 -14.51
N ALA A 58 -18.98 3.21 -15.03
CA ALA A 58 -20.18 2.46 -14.66
C ALA A 58 -20.13 1.96 -13.20
N ALA A 59 -18.95 1.67 -12.67
CA ALA A 59 -18.76 1.20 -11.28
C ALA A 59 -18.69 2.36 -10.27
N VAL A 60 -18.00 3.45 -10.63
CA VAL A 60 -17.90 4.68 -9.84
C VAL A 60 -18.08 5.86 -10.79
N PRO A 61 -19.31 6.40 -10.88
CA PRO A 61 -19.62 7.56 -11.72
C PRO A 61 -18.85 8.81 -11.31
N ASP A 62 -18.69 9.75 -12.26
CA ASP A 62 -18.14 11.10 -12.06
C ASP A 62 -16.71 11.16 -11.50
N ALA A 63 -15.99 10.04 -11.45
CA ALA A 63 -14.60 9.99 -11.03
C ALA A 63 -13.63 10.46 -12.12
N GLY A 64 -14.11 10.68 -13.36
CA GLY A 64 -13.35 11.22 -14.50
C GLY A 64 -12.18 10.34 -14.93
N TRP A 65 -12.39 9.02 -15.02
CA TRP A 65 -11.35 8.03 -15.27
C TRP A 65 -10.59 8.25 -16.59
N GLU A 66 -11.21 8.90 -17.58
CA GLU A 66 -10.63 9.21 -18.89
C GLU A 66 -9.41 10.14 -18.86
N ARG A 67 -9.21 10.89 -17.77
CA ARG A 67 -8.02 11.75 -17.58
C ARG A 67 -6.76 10.95 -17.22
N ASN A 68 -6.93 9.71 -16.77
CA ASN A 68 -5.83 8.89 -16.29
C ASN A 68 -4.86 8.51 -17.41
N GLN A 69 -3.61 8.30 -17.03
CA GLN A 69 -2.55 8.00 -17.98
C GLN A 69 -2.87 6.70 -18.74
N ARG A 70 -2.86 6.74 -20.06
CA ARG A 70 -2.94 5.53 -20.89
C ARG A 70 -1.62 4.79 -20.85
N LEU A 71 -1.67 3.51 -20.53
CA LEU A 71 -0.48 2.68 -20.37
C LEU A 71 -0.61 1.41 -21.19
N THR A 72 0.55 0.94 -21.66
CA THR A 72 0.70 -0.36 -22.30
C THR A 72 1.54 -1.26 -21.40
N ARG A 73 1.08 -2.48 -21.19
CA ARG A 73 1.79 -3.52 -20.42
C ARG A 73 1.81 -4.82 -21.21
N VAL A 74 2.72 -5.71 -20.83
CA VAL A 74 2.80 -7.04 -21.41
C VAL A 74 2.45 -8.05 -20.32
N ALA A 75 1.40 -8.85 -20.55
CA ALA A 75 1.03 -9.94 -19.67
C ALA A 75 1.57 -11.27 -20.19
N LEU A 76 2.13 -12.09 -19.29
CA LEU A 76 2.38 -13.50 -19.57
C LEU A 76 1.13 -14.31 -19.20
N LEU A 77 0.43 -14.81 -20.21
CA LEU A 77 -0.83 -15.52 -20.03
C LEU A 77 -0.72 -16.97 -20.51
N PRO A 78 -1.38 -17.94 -19.85
CA PRO A 78 -1.53 -19.29 -20.38
C PRO A 78 -2.15 -19.21 -21.77
N SER A 79 -1.51 -19.80 -22.76
CA SER A 79 -1.88 -19.64 -24.16
C SER A 79 -1.71 -20.95 -24.92
N GLY A 80 -2.63 -21.19 -25.85
CA GLY A 80 -2.45 -22.19 -26.90
C GLY A 80 -1.63 -21.62 -28.07
N PRO A 81 -1.61 -22.30 -29.22
CA PRO A 81 -0.83 -21.90 -30.39
C PRO A 81 -1.13 -20.49 -30.91
N HIS A 82 -2.39 -20.04 -30.80
CA HIS A 82 -2.86 -18.83 -31.48
C HIS A 82 -3.56 -17.81 -30.57
N SER A 83 -3.83 -18.14 -29.31
CA SER A 83 -4.59 -17.25 -28.42
C SER A 83 -4.33 -17.55 -26.94
N PRO A 84 -4.49 -16.54 -26.07
CA PRO A 84 -4.53 -16.75 -24.62
C PRO A 84 -5.79 -17.52 -24.23
N VAL A 85 -5.73 -18.20 -23.09
CA VAL A 85 -6.88 -18.81 -22.44
C VAL A 85 -7.71 -17.70 -21.79
N VAL A 86 -8.98 -17.63 -22.17
CA VAL A 86 -9.96 -16.67 -21.64
C VAL A 86 -11.22 -17.42 -21.19
N PRO A 87 -12.11 -16.81 -20.37
CA PRO A 87 -13.35 -17.47 -19.98
C PRO A 87 -14.19 -17.90 -21.20
N ARG A 88 -14.79 -19.10 -21.15
CA ARG A 88 -15.54 -19.69 -22.29
C ARG A 88 -16.65 -18.77 -22.81
N TRP A 89 -17.30 -18.00 -21.94
CA TRP A 89 -18.37 -17.08 -22.34
C TRP A 89 -17.86 -15.83 -23.10
N LEU A 90 -16.56 -15.56 -23.08
CA LEU A 90 -15.94 -14.44 -23.81
C LEU A 90 -15.71 -14.78 -25.29
N VAL A 91 -15.73 -16.07 -25.64
CA VAL A 91 -15.43 -16.57 -26.98
C VAL A 91 -16.60 -17.34 -27.55
N SER A 92 -16.94 -17.07 -28.81
CA SER A 92 -17.88 -17.89 -29.57
C SER A 92 -17.11 -18.85 -30.46
N GLY A 93 -17.29 -20.17 -30.28
CA GLY A 93 -16.87 -21.17 -31.27
C GLY A 93 -15.41 -21.65 -31.24
N VAL A 94 -14.68 -21.55 -30.13
CA VAL A 94 -13.36 -22.22 -30.00
C VAL A 94 -13.56 -23.65 -29.51
N GLY A 95 -13.16 -24.62 -30.33
CA GLY A 95 -13.23 -26.05 -30.05
C GLY A 95 -12.37 -26.49 -28.87
N GLU A 96 -12.78 -27.57 -28.24
CA GLU A 96 -12.09 -28.22 -27.12
C GLU A 96 -10.86 -28.98 -27.62
N ASP A 97 -9.72 -28.29 -27.74
CA ASP A 97 -8.44 -28.97 -27.76
C ASP A 97 -7.59 -28.46 -26.59
N VAL A 98 -7.36 -29.36 -25.63
CA VAL A 98 -6.39 -29.15 -24.55
C VAL A 98 -5.00 -29.30 -25.17
N ALA A 99 -4.60 -28.29 -25.95
CA ALA A 99 -3.23 -28.14 -26.38
C ALA A 99 -2.34 -27.92 -25.14
N GLU A 100 -1.06 -28.31 -25.24
CA GLU A 100 -0.06 -27.93 -24.24
C GLU A 100 -0.07 -26.40 -24.08
N LEU A 101 -0.33 -25.95 -22.86
CA LEU A 101 -0.40 -24.53 -22.53
C LEU A 101 0.97 -24.02 -22.13
N GLU A 102 1.34 -22.88 -22.70
CA GLU A 102 2.58 -22.18 -22.37
C GLU A 102 2.27 -20.74 -21.97
N LEU A 103 3.12 -20.14 -21.14
CA LEU A 103 3.05 -18.71 -20.86
C LEU A 103 3.58 -17.92 -22.06
N ARG A 104 2.71 -17.15 -22.72
CA ARG A 104 3.07 -16.32 -23.88
C ARG A 104 2.82 -14.84 -23.61
N PRO A 105 3.64 -13.93 -24.17
CA PRO A 105 3.52 -12.50 -23.94
C PRO A 105 2.44 -11.87 -24.82
N TRP A 106 1.51 -11.16 -24.17
CA TRP A 106 0.43 -10.43 -24.81
C TRP A 106 0.45 -8.96 -24.42
N ARG A 107 0.39 -8.08 -25.41
CA ARG A 107 0.30 -6.64 -25.20
C ARG A 107 -1.12 -6.25 -24.83
N LEU A 108 -1.24 -5.49 -23.74
CA LEU A 108 -2.47 -4.98 -23.15
C LEU A 108 -2.44 -3.46 -23.12
N GLU A 109 -3.57 -2.84 -23.40
CA GLU A 109 -3.81 -1.42 -23.16
C GLU A 109 -4.70 -1.25 -21.93
N GLY A 110 -4.45 -0.18 -21.19
CA GLY A 110 -5.18 0.11 -19.96
C GLY A 110 -4.91 1.50 -19.43
N LEU A 111 -5.30 1.72 -18.19
CA LEU A 111 -5.14 2.98 -17.47
C LEU A 111 -4.20 2.80 -16.28
N GLY A 112 -3.28 3.75 -16.10
CA GLY A 112 -2.53 3.95 -14.86
C GLY A 112 -3.29 4.91 -13.96
N VAL A 113 -3.82 4.39 -12.87
CA VAL A 113 -4.71 5.09 -11.94
C VAL A 113 -3.95 5.39 -10.64
N PRO A 114 -3.91 6.64 -10.16
CA PRO A 114 -3.38 6.96 -8.84
C PRO A 114 -4.07 6.16 -7.73
N LEU A 115 -3.32 5.68 -6.74
CA LEU A 115 -3.87 4.79 -5.70
C LEU A 115 -5.05 5.39 -4.93
N MET A 116 -5.05 6.70 -4.65
CA MET A 116 -6.16 7.33 -3.94
C MET A 116 -7.45 7.38 -4.77
N GLU A 117 -7.34 7.53 -6.10
CA GLU A 117 -8.48 7.38 -7.01
C GLU A 117 -8.94 5.92 -7.04
N MET A 118 -7.99 4.99 -7.20
CA MET A 118 -8.28 3.56 -7.27
C MET A 118 -8.90 3.01 -5.98
N LEU A 119 -8.51 3.55 -4.82
CA LEU A 119 -9.06 3.17 -3.52
C LEU A 119 -10.58 3.33 -3.48
N ARG A 120 -11.13 4.39 -4.10
CA ARG A 120 -12.57 4.64 -4.18
C ARG A 120 -13.32 3.49 -4.87
N LEU A 121 -12.70 2.84 -5.85
CA LEU A 121 -13.25 1.62 -6.47
C LEU A 121 -13.03 0.40 -5.58
N LEU A 122 -11.79 0.14 -5.13
CA LEU A 122 -11.44 -1.10 -4.42
C LEU A 122 -12.27 -1.32 -3.14
N VAL A 123 -12.69 -0.25 -2.47
CA VAL A 123 -13.53 -0.34 -1.27
C VAL A 123 -14.99 -0.70 -1.58
N THR A 124 -15.51 -0.27 -2.74
CA THR A 124 -16.90 -0.56 -3.16
C THR A 124 -17.05 -1.95 -3.78
N LEU A 125 -15.96 -2.56 -4.26
CA LEU A 125 -16.03 -3.89 -4.87
C LEU A 125 -16.46 -4.96 -3.86
N PRO A 126 -17.45 -5.83 -4.23
CA PRO A 126 -17.88 -6.92 -3.39
C PRO A 126 -16.77 -7.98 -3.26
N LEU A 127 -16.53 -8.42 -2.02
CA LEU A 127 -15.52 -9.45 -1.73
C LEU A 127 -15.99 -10.85 -2.13
N VAL A 128 -17.29 -11.12 -1.95
CA VAL A 128 -17.92 -12.38 -2.34
C VAL A 128 -18.47 -12.24 -3.77
N ARG A 129 -18.58 -13.35 -4.50
CA ARG A 129 -19.39 -13.37 -5.73
C ARG A 129 -20.84 -13.10 -5.36
N HIS A 130 -21.26 -11.84 -5.44
CA HIS A 130 -22.63 -11.58 -5.82
C HIS A 130 -22.69 -11.80 -7.33
N GLU A 131 -23.57 -12.70 -7.76
CA GLU A 131 -24.06 -12.70 -9.14
C GLU A 131 -24.70 -11.33 -9.34
N MET A 132 -23.92 -10.38 -9.85
CA MET A 132 -24.45 -9.11 -10.28
C MET A 132 -25.02 -9.30 -11.67
N ASP A 133 -26.22 -8.75 -11.89
CA ASP A 133 -26.83 -8.47 -13.20
C ASP A 133 -25.96 -7.57 -14.11
N SER A 134 -24.69 -7.33 -13.76
CA SER A 134 -23.78 -6.49 -14.53
C SER A 134 -23.14 -7.28 -15.66
N GLU A 135 -23.22 -6.73 -16.89
CA GLU A 135 -22.48 -7.25 -18.04
C GLU A 135 -20.95 -7.27 -17.80
N HIS A 136 -20.45 -6.49 -16.84
CA HIS A 136 -19.03 -6.38 -16.50
C HIS A 136 -18.69 -7.25 -15.29
N HIS A 137 -17.88 -8.29 -15.50
CA HIS A 137 -17.35 -9.15 -14.43
C HIS A 137 -16.05 -8.57 -13.85
N LEU A 138 -15.77 -8.90 -12.60
CA LEU A 138 -14.50 -8.57 -11.94
C LEU A 138 -13.57 -9.78 -11.92
N GLY A 139 -12.34 -9.57 -12.40
CA GLY A 139 -11.24 -10.51 -12.29
C GLY A 139 -10.91 -10.86 -10.84
N ILE A 140 -10.29 -12.02 -10.64
CA ILE A 140 -9.88 -12.46 -9.29
C ILE A 140 -8.80 -11.55 -8.70
N ASP A 141 -7.98 -10.93 -9.55
CA ASP A 141 -7.00 -9.91 -9.20
C ASP A 141 -7.63 -8.68 -8.55
N LEU A 142 -8.62 -8.04 -9.17
CA LEU A 142 -9.31 -6.89 -8.57
C LEU A 142 -9.99 -7.23 -7.25
N ARG A 143 -10.58 -8.42 -7.13
CA ARG A 143 -11.17 -8.89 -5.86
C ARG A 143 -10.10 -9.07 -4.78
N TYR A 144 -8.95 -9.63 -5.15
CA TYR A 144 -7.80 -9.71 -4.26
C TYR A 144 -7.35 -8.32 -3.81
N TRP A 145 -7.17 -7.38 -4.72
CA TRP A 145 -6.77 -6.01 -4.39
C TRP A 145 -7.82 -5.26 -3.57
N ALA A 146 -9.12 -5.56 -3.76
CA ALA A 146 -10.19 -5.05 -2.91
C ALA A 146 -10.09 -5.57 -1.47
N MET A 147 -9.71 -6.84 -1.28
CA MET A 147 -9.45 -7.41 0.03
C MET A 147 -8.20 -6.78 0.69
N VAL A 148 -7.12 -6.59 -0.07
CA VAL A 148 -5.90 -5.93 0.41
C VAL A 148 -6.17 -4.47 0.79
N ALA A 149 -6.94 -3.73 -0.02
CA ALA A 149 -7.30 -2.35 0.29
C ALA A 149 -8.09 -2.24 1.60
N LYS A 150 -9.04 -3.16 1.85
CA LYS A 150 -9.79 -3.21 3.11
C LYS A 150 -8.90 -3.57 4.30
N PHE A 151 -7.90 -4.45 4.11
CA PHE A 151 -6.88 -4.69 5.13
C PHE A 151 -6.05 -3.43 5.43
N ALA A 152 -5.65 -2.67 4.42
CA ALA A 152 -4.95 -1.39 4.61
C ALA A 152 -5.81 -0.36 5.36
N LEU A 153 -7.11 -0.28 5.04
CA LEU A 153 -8.05 0.58 5.77
C LEU A 153 -8.18 0.20 7.24
N GLU A 154 -8.17 -1.10 7.55
CA GLU A 154 -8.23 -1.56 8.93
C GLU A 154 -6.95 -1.19 9.72
N LEU A 155 -5.78 -1.26 9.07
CA LEU A 155 -4.53 -0.78 9.64
C LEU A 155 -4.60 0.74 9.87
N LEU A 156 -5.08 1.51 8.90
CA LEU A 156 -5.25 2.97 9.00
C LEU A 156 -6.22 3.34 10.12
N ALA A 157 -7.35 2.65 10.24
CA ALA A 157 -8.36 2.90 11.28
C ALA A 157 -7.84 2.58 12.69
N ARG A 158 -6.91 1.63 12.81
CA ARG A 158 -6.21 1.31 14.06
C ARG A 158 -4.93 2.13 14.26
N GLU A 159 -4.69 3.14 13.43
CA GLU A 159 -3.50 4.01 13.46
C GLU A 159 -2.17 3.23 13.38
N ARG A 160 -2.18 2.13 12.63
CA ARG A 160 -1.05 1.19 12.50
C ARG A 160 -0.06 1.63 11.43
N PHE A 161 0.44 2.85 11.59
CA PHE A 161 1.46 3.43 10.71
C PHE A 161 2.41 4.31 11.50
N LEU A 162 3.62 4.50 10.99
CA LEU A 162 4.63 5.35 11.62
C LEU A 162 5.29 6.29 10.60
N PRO A 163 5.80 7.44 11.05
CA PRO A 163 6.62 8.29 10.22
C PRO A 163 7.95 7.60 9.93
N GLY A 164 8.33 7.57 8.67
CA GLY A 164 9.44 6.79 8.15
C GLY A 164 10.40 7.58 7.29
N LEU A 165 11.53 6.94 7.01
CA LEU A 165 12.59 7.42 6.15
C LEU A 165 12.93 6.35 5.11
N ARG A 166 13.12 6.75 3.86
CA ARG A 166 13.54 5.86 2.78
C ARG A 166 14.63 6.50 1.94
N ALA A 167 15.71 5.76 1.72
CA ALA A 167 16.69 6.09 0.70
C ALA A 167 16.15 5.69 -0.68
N VAL A 168 15.93 6.66 -1.56
CA VAL A 168 15.47 6.46 -2.95
C VAL A 168 16.43 7.25 -3.84
N ASP A 169 17.00 6.66 -4.89
CA ASP A 169 17.86 7.35 -5.88
C ASP A 169 18.88 8.33 -5.26
N GLY A 170 19.58 7.90 -4.20
CA GLY A 170 20.60 8.71 -3.52
C GLY A 170 20.08 9.88 -2.67
N HIS A 171 18.77 10.02 -2.49
CA HIS A 171 18.17 11.02 -1.60
C HIS A 171 17.29 10.37 -0.52
N MET A 172 17.13 11.06 0.60
CA MET A 172 16.23 10.64 1.68
C MET A 172 14.84 11.23 1.47
N SER A 173 13.85 10.36 1.52
CA SER A 173 12.44 10.70 1.44
C SER A 173 11.74 10.37 2.75
N ALA A 174 10.84 11.26 3.17
CA ALA A 174 9.91 11.03 4.25
C ALA A 174 8.72 10.22 3.71
N VAL A 175 8.32 9.17 4.44
CA VAL A 175 7.23 8.25 4.03
C VAL A 175 6.46 7.81 5.26
N TRP A 176 5.16 7.60 5.16
CA TRP A 176 4.42 6.86 6.19
C TRP A 176 4.49 5.37 5.88
N LEU A 177 4.81 4.56 6.89
CA LEU A 177 4.98 3.11 6.72
C LEU A 177 3.96 2.33 7.55
N PRO A 178 3.44 1.20 7.02
CA PRO A 178 2.61 0.28 7.79
C PRO A 178 3.38 -0.32 8.96
N VAL A 179 2.69 -0.53 10.09
CA VAL A 179 3.22 -1.25 11.25
C VAL A 179 2.53 -2.60 11.37
N LEU A 180 3.25 -3.66 11.00
CA LEU A 180 2.79 -5.05 11.01
C LEU A 180 3.44 -5.85 12.15
N ASP A 181 3.53 -5.28 13.36
CA ASP A 181 4.15 -5.96 14.51
C ASP A 181 3.20 -6.94 15.25
N ALA A 182 1.88 -6.84 15.03
CA ALA A 182 0.90 -7.70 15.67
C ALA A 182 0.87 -9.09 15.00
N PRO A 183 0.87 -10.21 15.76
CA PRO A 183 0.86 -11.56 15.19
C PRO A 183 -0.29 -11.80 14.19
N GLU A 184 -1.47 -11.25 14.46
CA GLU A 184 -2.64 -11.37 13.59
C GLU A 184 -2.43 -10.64 12.25
N ASP A 185 -1.84 -9.44 12.30
CA ASP A 185 -1.52 -8.65 11.10
C ASP A 185 -0.43 -9.33 10.26
N GLN A 186 0.59 -9.90 10.91
CA GLN A 186 1.63 -10.69 10.23
C GLN A 186 1.08 -11.95 9.57
N SER A 187 0.20 -12.67 10.28
CA SER A 187 -0.46 -13.88 9.78
C SER A 187 -1.32 -13.57 8.55
N ARG A 188 -2.12 -12.50 8.62
CA ARG A 188 -2.94 -12.03 7.50
C ARG A 188 -2.11 -11.57 6.33
N PHE A 189 -1.06 -10.77 6.56
CA PHE A 189 -0.12 -10.35 5.53
C PHE A 189 0.52 -11.55 4.83
N THR A 190 0.99 -12.54 5.59
CA THR A 190 1.57 -13.78 5.07
C THR A 190 0.56 -14.57 4.23
N SER A 191 -0.69 -14.66 4.70
CA SER A 191 -1.77 -15.35 4.00
C SER A 191 -2.13 -14.65 2.69
N LEU A 192 -2.21 -13.32 2.69
CA LEU A 192 -2.43 -12.49 1.49
C LEU A 192 -1.28 -12.62 0.50
N ALA A 193 -0.02 -12.66 0.96
CA ALA A 193 1.14 -12.81 0.10
C ALA A 193 1.19 -14.19 -0.56
N LYS A 194 0.92 -15.27 0.20
CA LYS A 194 0.86 -16.65 -0.30
C LYS A 194 -0.34 -16.87 -1.24
N GLY A 195 -1.49 -16.28 -0.92
CA GLY A 195 -2.73 -16.38 -1.69
C GLY A 195 -2.83 -15.41 -2.87
N MET A 196 -1.78 -14.65 -3.17
CA MET A 196 -1.80 -13.67 -4.27
C MET A 196 -2.04 -14.37 -5.62
N PRO A 197 -3.10 -14.01 -6.38
CA PRO A 197 -3.35 -14.59 -7.69
C PRO A 197 -2.14 -14.38 -8.63
N PRO A 198 -1.71 -15.41 -9.39
CA PRO A 198 -0.55 -15.29 -10.27
C PRO A 198 -0.64 -14.14 -11.27
N ILE A 199 -1.84 -13.83 -11.76
CA ILE A 199 -2.10 -12.72 -12.69
C ILE A 199 -1.70 -11.34 -12.11
N CYS A 200 -1.72 -11.16 -10.79
CA CYS A 200 -1.25 -9.91 -10.16
C CYS A 200 0.24 -9.65 -10.40
N ARG A 201 1.02 -10.70 -10.69
CA ARG A 201 2.48 -10.66 -10.87
C ARG A 201 2.91 -11.02 -12.30
N ALA A 202 1.95 -11.16 -13.21
CA ALA A 202 2.20 -11.59 -14.59
C ALA A 202 2.35 -10.43 -15.57
N LEU A 203 2.30 -9.18 -15.10
CA LEU A 203 2.37 -7.97 -15.93
C LEU A 203 3.74 -7.30 -15.85
N PHE A 204 4.27 -6.95 -17.01
CA PHE A 204 5.60 -6.36 -17.19
C PHE A 204 5.51 -5.04 -17.95
N ARG A 205 6.48 -4.14 -17.70
CA ARG A 205 6.70 -2.91 -18.48
C ARG A 205 7.08 -3.29 -19.93
N GLU A 206 6.49 -2.63 -20.92
CA GLU A 206 6.70 -2.97 -22.35
C GLU A 206 8.16 -2.87 -22.80
N ARG A 207 8.89 -1.85 -22.32
CA ARG A 207 10.33 -1.68 -22.62
C ARG A 207 11.25 -2.53 -21.74
N GLY A 208 10.70 -3.30 -20.82
CA GLY A 208 11.44 -4.16 -19.90
C GLY A 208 11.75 -5.54 -20.47
N ARG A 209 12.62 -6.28 -19.79
CA ARG A 209 12.83 -7.70 -20.07
C ARG A 209 11.60 -8.49 -19.59
N ILE A 210 10.89 -9.12 -20.53
CA ILE A 210 9.78 -10.03 -20.25
C ILE A 210 10.38 -11.39 -19.93
N ASP A 211 10.27 -11.82 -18.68
CA ASP A 211 10.90 -13.05 -18.19
C ASP A 211 10.04 -13.62 -17.04
N PRO A 212 9.43 -14.82 -17.21
CA PRO A 212 8.61 -15.44 -16.18
C PRO A 212 9.36 -15.63 -14.85
N ASP A 213 10.66 -15.95 -14.93
CA ASP A 213 11.52 -16.22 -13.77
C ASP A 213 11.84 -14.93 -12.99
N ARG A 214 11.51 -13.76 -13.55
CA ARG A 214 11.67 -12.45 -12.92
C ARG A 214 10.34 -11.89 -12.39
N ALA A 215 9.29 -12.70 -12.25
CA ALA A 215 8.10 -12.25 -11.55
C ALA A 215 8.44 -11.93 -10.08
N PRO A 216 8.10 -10.74 -9.55
CA PRO A 216 8.40 -10.37 -8.16
C PRO A 216 7.71 -11.33 -7.19
N GLN A 217 8.26 -11.53 -5.99
CA GLN A 217 7.58 -12.34 -4.97
C GLN A 217 6.30 -11.63 -4.48
N GLY A 218 5.23 -12.39 -4.19
CA GLY A 218 3.96 -11.81 -3.73
C GLY A 218 4.10 -10.93 -2.48
N GLN A 219 5.02 -11.28 -1.59
CA GLN A 219 5.35 -10.46 -0.42
C GLN A 219 5.88 -9.06 -0.80
N ILE A 220 6.76 -8.97 -1.80
CA ILE A 220 7.33 -7.69 -2.27
C ILE A 220 6.24 -6.81 -2.88
N VAL A 221 5.40 -7.39 -3.74
CA VAL A 221 4.30 -6.67 -4.40
C VAL A 221 3.27 -6.18 -3.37
N LEU A 222 2.88 -7.03 -2.42
CA LEU A 222 1.91 -6.70 -1.37
C LEU A 222 2.44 -5.61 -0.45
N GLN A 223 3.69 -5.74 0.03
CA GLN A 223 4.33 -4.74 0.88
C GLN A 223 4.39 -3.39 0.17
N SER A 224 4.85 -3.37 -1.08
CA SER A 224 4.95 -2.14 -1.86
C SER A 224 3.57 -1.47 -2.04
N PHE A 225 2.52 -2.24 -2.32
CA PHE A 225 1.17 -1.70 -2.42
C PHE A 225 0.69 -1.09 -1.10
N LEU A 226 0.83 -1.81 0.02
CA LEU A 226 0.41 -1.32 1.34
C LEU A 226 1.15 -0.04 1.73
N GLU A 227 2.47 0.00 1.53
CA GLU A 227 3.29 1.18 1.81
C GLU A 227 2.83 2.40 1.01
N HIS A 228 2.61 2.26 -0.30
CA HIS A 228 2.19 3.40 -1.13
C HIS A 228 0.74 3.83 -0.88
N LEU A 229 -0.15 2.86 -0.62
CA LEU A 229 -1.55 3.16 -0.33
C LEU A 229 -1.68 3.89 1.02
N MET A 230 -1.01 3.39 2.05
CA MET A 230 -1.07 4.00 3.39
C MET A 230 -0.35 5.35 3.43
N ASP A 231 0.80 5.49 2.76
CA ASP A 231 1.46 6.79 2.64
C ASP A 231 0.60 7.83 1.91
N GLY A 232 -0.07 7.43 0.82
CA GLY A 232 -1.05 8.28 0.15
C GLY A 232 -2.21 8.66 1.04
N ALA A 233 -2.83 7.69 1.71
CA ALA A 233 -4.01 7.90 2.54
C ALA A 233 -3.76 8.79 3.75
N VAL A 234 -2.64 8.57 4.47
CA VAL A 234 -2.30 9.41 5.64
C VAL A 234 -2.08 10.86 5.21
N ARG A 235 -1.42 11.10 4.08
CA ARG A 235 -1.20 12.45 3.55
C ARG A 235 -2.49 13.11 3.07
N ASP A 236 -3.32 12.37 2.33
CA ASP A 236 -4.58 12.87 1.78
C ASP A 236 -5.56 13.25 2.90
N TRP A 237 -5.71 12.39 3.91
CA TRP A 237 -6.68 12.60 5.00
C TRP A 237 -6.15 13.46 6.14
N GLY A 238 -4.86 13.35 6.47
CA GLY A 238 -4.23 14.13 7.55
C GLY A 238 -3.67 15.48 7.10
N GLY A 239 -3.46 15.68 5.79
CA GLY A 239 -2.90 16.89 5.22
C GLY A 239 -3.80 18.11 5.38
N GLU A 240 -5.13 17.94 5.48
CA GLU A 240 -6.05 19.05 5.75
C GLU A 240 -5.81 19.71 7.10
N ILE A 241 -5.40 18.93 8.11
CA ILE A 241 -5.07 19.39 9.47
C ILE A 241 -3.71 20.13 9.50
N HIS A 242 -2.83 19.85 8.54
CA HIS A 242 -1.46 20.36 8.47
C HIS A 242 -1.27 21.46 7.40
N LYS A 243 -2.35 22.02 6.84
CA LYS A 243 -2.26 23.19 5.96
C LYS A 243 -1.62 24.37 6.73
N PRO A 244 -0.75 25.18 6.09
CA PRO A 244 0.08 26.22 6.75
C PRO A 244 -0.65 27.39 7.44
N GLY A 245 -1.95 27.27 7.74
CA GLY A 245 -2.74 28.22 8.55
C GLY A 245 -3.19 27.66 9.92
N ASP A 246 -3.31 26.34 10.07
CA ASP A 246 -4.02 25.71 11.20
C ASP A 246 -3.09 24.90 12.14
N ALA A 247 -1.77 24.96 11.95
CA ALA A 247 -0.81 24.11 12.65
C ALA A 247 -0.80 24.33 14.19
N ILE A 248 -1.59 23.52 14.89
CA ILE A 248 -1.63 23.38 16.34
C ILE A 248 -0.28 22.82 16.84
N SER A 249 0.27 23.49 17.87
CA SER A 249 1.36 23.13 18.81
C SER A 249 2.69 22.52 18.31
N ILE A 250 2.73 21.57 17.38
CA ILE A 250 3.96 20.87 16.96
C ILE A 250 4.88 21.78 16.15
N GLU A 251 4.35 22.59 15.24
CA GLU A 251 5.18 23.57 14.51
C GLU A 251 5.81 24.60 15.46
N ARG A 252 5.07 25.05 16.47
CA ARG A 252 5.60 25.95 17.51
C ARG A 252 6.71 25.27 18.32
N ALA A 253 6.50 24.01 18.73
CA ALA A 253 7.51 23.24 19.46
C ALA A 253 8.78 23.01 18.61
N LEU A 254 8.61 22.68 17.32
CA LEU A 254 9.72 22.53 16.38
C LEU A 254 10.43 23.85 16.11
N ARG A 255 9.72 25.00 16.06
CA ARG A 255 10.30 26.35 15.90
C ARG A 255 11.25 26.72 17.02
N GLN A 256 11.01 26.23 18.24
CA GLN A 256 11.77 26.56 19.45
C GLN A 256 13.01 25.69 19.67
N SER A 257 13.18 24.57 18.95
CA SER A 257 14.35 23.70 19.10
C SER A 257 15.53 24.14 18.20
N SER A 258 16.75 24.19 18.75
CA SER A 258 17.99 24.49 18.04
C SER A 258 18.51 23.31 17.19
N SER A 259 18.08 22.08 17.48
CA SER A 259 18.33 20.87 16.65
C SER A 259 17.32 20.69 15.51
N ALA A 260 16.38 21.62 15.37
CA ALA A 260 15.17 21.43 14.58
C ALA A 260 15.36 21.36 13.06
N GLY A 261 16.54 21.62 12.49
CA GLY A 261 16.68 21.73 11.03
C GLY A 261 16.28 20.45 10.30
N VAL A 262 16.91 19.32 10.63
CA VAL A 262 16.67 18.04 9.97
C VAL A 262 15.31 17.45 10.39
N THR A 263 15.00 17.45 11.68
CA THR A 263 13.71 16.91 12.17
C THR A 263 12.52 17.70 11.64
N ARG A 264 12.60 19.03 11.55
CA ARG A 264 11.54 19.85 10.95
C ARG A 264 11.44 19.62 9.46
N ALA A 265 12.57 19.52 8.75
CA ALA A 265 12.56 19.20 7.31
C ALA A 265 11.95 17.82 7.03
N TRP A 266 12.27 16.82 7.85
CA TRP A 266 11.65 15.49 7.79
C TRP A 266 10.15 15.54 8.07
N TRP A 267 9.74 16.21 9.16
CA TRP A 267 8.33 16.35 9.51
C TRP A 267 7.51 17.06 8.43
N GLN A 268 8.03 18.16 7.87
CA GLN A 268 7.39 18.86 6.76
C GLN A 268 7.29 17.97 5.51
N ALA A 269 8.34 17.20 5.21
CA ALA A 269 8.35 16.28 4.08
C ALA A 269 7.36 15.10 4.22
N LEU A 270 6.98 14.72 5.45
CA LEU A 270 5.93 13.71 5.70
C LEU A 270 4.54 14.14 5.25
N TRP A 271 4.32 15.44 5.07
CA TRP A 271 3.03 15.99 4.65
C TRP A 271 3.07 16.58 3.22
N ASN A 272 4.25 16.97 2.73
CA ASN A 272 4.41 17.54 1.38
C ASN A 272 4.51 16.48 0.27
N ASP A 273 3.91 16.74 -0.89
CA ASP A 273 3.92 15.86 -2.07
C ASP A 273 5.31 15.46 -2.58
N ASP A 274 6.30 16.36 -2.45
CA ASP A 274 7.66 16.11 -2.94
C ASP A 274 8.41 15.07 -2.11
N ARG A 275 7.99 14.81 -0.85
CA ARG A 275 8.57 13.82 0.10
C ARG A 275 10.06 13.98 0.43
N ARG A 276 10.83 14.74 -0.36
CA ARG A 276 12.27 14.90 -0.23
C ARG A 276 12.60 15.75 0.98
N ILE A 277 13.56 15.27 1.75
CA ILE A 277 14.09 15.98 2.91
C ILE A 277 15.17 16.93 2.40
N ARG A 278 14.79 18.19 2.16
CA ARG A 278 15.70 19.21 1.66
C ARG A 278 16.49 19.84 2.81
N ILE A 279 17.79 19.56 2.85
CA ILE A 279 18.72 20.11 3.86
C ILE A 279 20.03 20.57 3.20
N SER A 280 20.76 21.47 3.86
CA SER A 280 22.09 21.90 3.42
C SER A 280 23.09 20.75 3.48
N THR A 281 24.12 20.80 2.63
CA THR A 281 25.22 19.82 2.59
C THR A 281 25.90 19.66 3.95
N THR A 282 26.00 20.75 4.73
CA THR A 282 26.58 20.76 6.08
C THR A 282 25.81 19.89 7.09
N ARG A 283 24.53 19.61 6.86
CA ARG A 283 23.67 18.83 7.77
C ARG A 283 23.44 17.39 7.32
N GLN A 284 24.09 16.94 6.26
CA GLN A 284 23.91 15.57 5.73
C GLN A 284 24.28 14.50 6.77
N SER A 285 25.32 14.73 7.57
CA SER A 285 25.70 13.81 8.65
C SER A 285 24.63 13.70 9.76
N GLU A 286 23.90 14.79 10.06
CA GLU A 286 22.77 14.77 10.99
C GLU A 286 21.61 13.93 10.44
N LEU A 287 21.33 14.03 9.13
CA LEU A 287 20.31 13.22 8.47
C LEU A 287 20.68 11.74 8.43
N THR A 288 21.94 11.41 8.18
CA THR A 288 22.43 10.02 8.26
C THR A 288 22.26 9.46 9.67
N ARG A 289 22.57 10.24 10.72
CA ARG A 289 22.35 9.81 12.11
C ARG A 289 20.87 9.60 12.42
N LEU A 290 20.00 10.50 11.95
CA LEU A 290 18.55 10.34 12.11
C LEU A 290 18.06 9.06 11.41
N TYR A 291 18.52 8.79 10.19
CA TYR A 291 18.18 7.58 9.45
C TYR A 291 18.63 6.31 10.19
N GLN A 292 19.87 6.28 10.66
CA GLN A 292 20.40 5.15 11.43
C GLN A 292 19.62 4.94 12.73
N ALA A 293 19.36 6.00 13.49
CA ALA A 293 18.58 5.92 14.72
C ALA A 293 17.16 5.40 14.46
N TRP A 294 16.52 5.86 13.40
CA TRP A 294 15.20 5.40 12.97
C TRP A 294 15.22 3.93 12.54
N GLN A 295 16.24 3.50 11.78
CA GLN A 295 16.41 2.09 11.40
C GLN A 295 16.63 1.19 12.61
N SER A 296 17.47 1.59 13.56
CA SER A 296 17.70 0.84 14.80
C SER A 296 16.41 0.70 15.62
N TRP A 297 15.67 1.79 15.79
CA TRP A 297 14.39 1.78 16.50
C TRP A 297 13.35 0.89 15.82
N THR A 298 13.16 1.02 14.50
CA THR A 298 12.19 0.20 13.77
C THR A 298 12.58 -1.28 13.69
N TYR A 299 13.88 -1.61 13.69
CA TYR A 299 14.36 -2.98 13.74
C TYR A 299 14.11 -3.61 15.13
N GLN A 300 14.43 -2.89 16.20
CA GLN A 300 14.22 -3.36 17.58
C GLN A 300 12.74 -3.50 17.94
N ASN A 301 11.84 -2.71 17.32
CA ASN A 301 10.39 -2.84 17.51
C ASN A 301 9.76 -4.02 16.76
N ARG A 302 10.53 -4.78 15.96
CA ARG A 302 10.05 -6.08 15.50
C ARG A 302 10.09 -7.02 16.69
N ARG A 303 8.95 -7.10 17.39
CA ARG A 303 8.74 -8.02 18.52
C ARG A 303 9.38 -9.36 18.22
N GLU A 304 10.28 -9.79 19.10
CA GLU A 304 10.63 -11.19 19.15
C GLU A 304 9.38 -11.96 19.57
N ALA A 305 9.17 -13.14 18.99
CA ALA A 305 8.03 -13.97 19.33
C ALA A 305 8.13 -14.34 20.82
N GLY A 306 7.33 -13.71 21.68
CA GLY A 306 7.37 -13.95 23.12
C GLY A 306 7.12 -12.73 24.02
N ASP A 307 7.10 -11.51 23.49
CA ASP A 307 6.84 -10.32 24.31
C ASP A 307 5.40 -10.29 24.84
N SER A 308 5.23 -10.63 26.13
CA SER A 308 3.95 -10.58 26.86
C SER A 308 3.58 -9.18 27.36
N PHE A 309 4.45 -8.19 27.17
CA PHE A 309 4.30 -6.86 27.77
C PHE A 309 4.53 -5.70 26.80
N ARG A 310 3.94 -4.54 27.09
CA ARG A 310 4.10 -3.27 26.36
C ARG A 310 4.31 -2.11 27.31
N ILE A 311 4.96 -1.04 26.85
CA ILE A 311 5.03 0.22 27.62
C ILE A 311 3.66 0.90 27.57
N CYS A 312 3.18 1.35 28.73
CA CYS A 312 1.95 2.10 28.88
C CYS A 312 2.23 3.45 29.53
N PHE A 313 1.75 4.52 28.90
CA PHE A 313 1.77 5.86 29.45
C PHE A 313 0.37 6.22 29.92
N ARG A 314 0.22 6.56 31.20
CA ARG A 314 -1.05 7.01 31.76
C ARG A 314 -0.95 8.47 32.12
N LEU A 315 -1.82 9.27 31.53
CA LEU A 315 -1.96 10.67 31.85
C LEU A 315 -3.01 10.81 32.97
N GLU A 316 -2.58 11.25 34.15
CA GLU A 316 -3.45 11.49 35.31
C GLU A 316 -3.75 12.99 35.43
N PRO A 317 -5.04 13.37 35.56
CA PRO A 317 -5.40 14.76 35.81
C PRO A 317 -4.92 15.22 37.19
N PRO A 318 -4.71 16.53 37.39
CA PRO A 318 -4.38 17.09 38.70
C PRO A 318 -5.54 16.90 39.69
N ASP A 319 -5.22 16.72 40.97
CA ASP A 319 -6.23 16.66 42.03
C ASP A 319 -6.85 18.05 42.21
N VAL A 320 -8.09 18.21 41.74
CA VAL A 320 -8.84 19.45 41.89
C VAL A 320 -9.36 19.52 43.33
N ARG A 321 -8.69 20.30 44.19
CA ARG A 321 -9.23 20.73 45.49
C ARG A 321 -9.88 22.10 45.32
N GLU A 322 -11.09 22.26 45.86
CA GLU A 322 -11.96 23.45 45.71
C GLU A 322 -11.27 24.78 46.10
N ASP A 323 -10.24 24.75 46.96
CA ASP A 323 -9.56 25.95 47.47
C ASP A 323 -8.30 26.40 46.69
N THR A 324 -7.90 25.71 45.61
CA THR A 324 -6.69 26.07 44.85
C THR A 324 -6.89 25.99 43.34
N LEU A 325 -7.73 26.87 42.80
CA LEU A 325 -7.91 27.09 41.36
C LEU A 325 -6.64 27.58 40.63
N SER A 326 -5.60 27.97 41.36
CA SER A 326 -4.34 28.51 40.82
C SER A 326 -3.18 27.51 40.78
N SER A 327 -3.27 26.35 41.42
CA SER A 327 -2.18 25.34 41.44
C SER A 327 -2.55 23.96 40.86
N ALA A 328 -3.80 23.74 40.45
CA ALA A 328 -4.27 22.49 39.82
C ALA A 328 -3.94 22.38 38.31
N GLN A 329 -2.70 22.65 37.90
CA GLN A 329 -2.29 22.64 36.48
C GLN A 329 -1.33 21.52 36.07
N GLN A 330 -0.86 20.70 37.01
CA GLN A 330 0.16 19.70 36.69
C GLN A 330 -0.47 18.34 36.40
N TRP A 331 -0.66 18.06 35.11
CA TRP A 331 -0.92 16.70 34.62
C TRP A 331 0.27 15.80 34.91
N ARG A 332 0.01 14.59 35.40
CA ARG A 332 1.08 13.63 35.72
C ARG A 332 1.11 12.51 34.70
N LEU A 333 2.21 12.41 33.96
CA LEU A 333 2.47 11.27 33.08
C LEU A 333 3.15 10.16 33.88
N ARG A 334 2.49 9.03 34.05
CA ARG A 334 3.04 7.82 34.68
C ARG A 334 3.41 6.78 33.62
N TYR A 335 4.49 6.06 33.89
CA TYR A 335 5.05 5.03 33.02
C TYR A 335 4.80 3.66 33.64
N PHE A 336 4.31 2.72 32.85
CA PHE A 336 3.99 1.36 33.28
C PHE A 336 4.50 0.35 32.25
N LEU A 337 4.78 -0.86 32.71
CA LEU A 337 4.81 -2.07 31.90
C LEU A 337 3.41 -2.72 32.00
N GLN A 338 2.77 -3.00 30.87
CA GLN A 338 1.41 -3.51 30.79
C GLN A 338 1.39 -4.87 30.09
N ALA A 339 0.68 -5.85 30.64
CA ALA A 339 0.47 -7.12 29.95
C ALA A 339 -0.40 -6.92 28.69
N ILE A 340 -0.08 -7.63 27.62
CA ILE A 340 -0.80 -7.50 26.33
C ILE A 340 -2.11 -8.28 26.35
N ASP A 341 -2.13 -9.43 27.01
CA ASP A 341 -3.29 -10.33 27.16
C ASP A 341 -4.30 -9.82 28.20
N ASP A 342 -3.83 -9.16 29.25
CA ASP A 342 -4.67 -8.47 30.24
C ASP A 342 -4.24 -7.01 30.45
N PRO A 343 -4.90 -6.05 29.75
CA PRO A 343 -4.61 -4.62 29.90
C PRO A 343 -4.87 -4.05 31.30
N SER A 344 -5.53 -4.78 32.20
CA SER A 344 -5.70 -4.33 33.59
C SER A 344 -4.42 -4.49 34.42
N LEU A 345 -3.52 -5.40 34.02
CA LEU A 345 -2.24 -5.65 34.69
C LEU A 345 -1.21 -4.59 34.30
N LEU A 346 -0.88 -3.73 35.27
CA LEU A 346 0.05 -2.62 35.12
C LEU A 346 1.08 -2.63 36.24
N VAL A 347 2.35 -2.76 35.86
CA VAL A 347 3.49 -2.65 36.78
C VAL A 347 4.11 -1.27 36.61
N PRO A 348 4.14 -0.41 37.65
CA PRO A 348 4.82 0.88 37.58
C PRO A 348 6.27 0.72 37.13
N ALA A 349 6.70 1.50 36.14
CA ALA A 349 8.02 1.31 35.55
C ALA A 349 9.17 1.53 36.56
N ARG A 350 8.94 2.36 37.59
CA ARG A 350 9.87 2.54 38.73
C ARG A 350 10.16 1.25 39.50
N GLU A 351 9.23 0.30 39.51
CA GLU A 351 9.39 -1.00 40.18
C GLU A 351 10.20 -1.94 39.28
N VAL A 352 9.94 -1.93 37.96
CA VAL A 352 10.75 -2.63 36.96
C VAL A 352 12.22 -2.17 36.98
N TRP A 353 12.47 -0.85 37.00
CA TRP A 353 13.84 -0.31 36.99
C TRP A 353 14.62 -0.50 38.30
N ARG A 354 13.95 -0.87 39.40
CA ARG A 354 14.60 -1.18 40.68
C ARG A 354 15.15 -2.60 40.71
N GLU A 355 14.57 -3.51 39.92
CA GLU A 355 15.08 -4.86 39.74
C GLU A 355 16.33 -4.82 38.84
N GLN A 356 17.49 -4.62 39.45
CA GLN A 356 18.78 -4.90 38.80
C GLN A 356 19.07 -6.40 38.94
N GLY A 357 18.52 -7.21 38.05
CA GLY A 357 18.76 -8.64 38.04
C GLY A 357 18.34 -9.26 36.71
N ASP A 358 19.19 -10.15 36.21
CA ASP A 358 19.04 -10.95 34.99
C ASP A 358 17.91 -11.98 35.17
N VAL A 359 16.69 -11.50 35.33
CA VAL A 359 15.48 -12.32 35.51
C VAL A 359 14.35 -11.74 34.66
N LEU A 360 14.57 -11.70 33.35
CA LEU A 360 13.51 -11.69 32.34
C LEU A 360 13.94 -12.58 31.17
#